data_AF-A0A7S1S1H0-F1
#
_entry.id   AF-A0A7S1S1H0-F1
#
_cell.length_a   1.000
_cell.length_b   1.000
_cell.length_c   1.000
_cell.angle_alpha   90.00
_cell.angle_beta   90.00
_cell.angle_gamma   90.00
#
_symmetry.space_group_name_H-M   'P 1'
#
loop_
_entity.id
_entity.type
_entity.pdbx_description
1 polymer ?
#
loop_
_entity_poly.entity_id
_entity_poly.type
_entity_poly.pdbx_seq_one_letter_code
_entity_poly.pdbx_strand_id
1 'polypeptide(L)'
;GCVYGVPYNAGSVLCIHPDSFTADTFGDVGYAQCKWSDGVLAPNGFIYTIPCHARSVLRIAPLQRVAETIDLARPPNYLGSGQSQWAGGVLLGSGRILGVPSHSSWVLDIDPA
;
A
#
# COMPACT_ATOMS: atom_id res chain seq x y z
N GLY A 1 -3.89 -19.11 6.08
CA GLY A 1 -3.48 -18.03 5.15
C GLY A 1 -2.78 -16.95 5.96
N CYS A 2 -1.80 -16.24 5.39
CA CYS A 2 -1.02 -15.26 6.16
C CYS A 2 -1.75 -13.90 6.25
N VAL A 3 -1.49 -13.16 7.33
CA VAL A 3 -1.90 -11.76 7.48
C VAL A 3 -0.69 -10.88 7.20
N TYR A 4 -0.87 -9.87 6.36
CA TYR A 4 0.22 -8.97 5.97
C TYR A 4 0.02 -7.59 6.59
N GLY A 5 1.01 -7.13 7.34
CA GLY A 5 1.02 -5.79 7.93
C GLY A 5 1.63 -4.79 6.96
N VAL A 6 0.88 -3.72 6.65
CA VAL A 6 1.39 -2.60 5.83
C VAL A 6 2.52 -1.88 6.59
N PRO A 7 3.69 -1.66 5.95
CA PRO A 7 4.82 -1.01 6.59
C PRO A 7 4.62 0.51 6.71
N TYR A 8 3.82 0.96 7.68
CA TYR A 8 3.54 2.38 7.92
C TYR A 8 4.82 3.19 8.13
N ASN A 9 5.62 2.78 9.13
CA ASN A 9 6.96 3.33 9.36
C ASN A 9 8.08 2.30 9.11
N ALA A 10 7.73 1.01 9.13
CA ALA A 10 8.69 -0.09 9.13
C ALA A 10 9.50 -0.16 7.83
N GLY A 11 10.73 -0.67 7.92
CA GLY A 11 11.58 -0.92 6.75
C GLY A 11 11.17 -2.14 5.94
N SER A 12 10.27 -2.98 6.45
CA SER A 12 9.87 -4.23 5.80
C SER A 12 8.41 -4.59 6.06
N VAL A 13 7.85 -5.43 5.19
CA VAL A 13 6.48 -5.95 5.31
C VAL A 13 6.43 -7.01 6.41
N LEU A 14 5.45 -6.92 7.30
CA LEU A 14 5.18 -7.92 8.32
C LEU A 14 4.34 -9.06 7.72
N CYS A 15 4.75 -10.31 7.95
CA CYS A 15 3.99 -11.51 7.63
C CYS A 15 3.67 -12.26 8.93
N ILE A 16 2.39 -12.38 9.26
CA ILE A 16 1.92 -13.13 10.42
C ILE A 16 1.37 -14.46 9.92
N HIS A 17 1.75 -15.54 10.60
CA HIS A 17 1.28 -16.91 10.37
C HIS A 17 0.34 -17.29 11.51
N PRO A 18 -0.99 -17.15 11.35
CA PRO A 18 -1.95 -17.35 12.45
C PRO A 18 -1.94 -18.81 12.94
N ASP A 19 -1.69 -19.76 12.05
CA ASP A 19 -1.72 -21.19 12.34
C ASP A 19 -0.58 -21.62 13.28
N SER A 20 0.58 -20.96 13.20
CA SER A 20 1.76 -21.24 14.03
C SER A 20 2.03 -20.19 15.10
N PHE A 21 1.22 -19.13 15.17
CA PHE A 21 1.46 -17.96 16.03
C PHE A 21 2.86 -17.36 15.90
N THR A 22 3.43 -17.40 14.70
CA THR A 22 4.74 -16.81 14.40
C THR A 22 4.59 -15.62 13.47
N ALA A 23 5.63 -14.78 13.42
CA ALA A 23 5.72 -13.71 12.45
C ALA A 23 7.15 -13.57 11.93
N ASP A 24 7.27 -13.11 10.70
CA ASP A 24 8.53 -12.74 10.06
C ASP A 24 8.34 -11.47 9.22
N THR A 25 9.42 -11.00 8.60
CA THR A 25 9.34 -9.87 7.68
C THR A 25 10.05 -10.16 6.36
N PHE A 26 9.66 -9.44 5.31
CA PHE A 26 10.30 -9.51 3.99
C PHE A 26 10.12 -8.21 3.21
N GLY A 27 10.91 -8.06 2.15
CA GLY A 27 10.96 -6.88 1.30
C GLY A 27 11.57 -5.69 2.05
N ASP A 28 12.72 -5.21 1.60
CA ASP A 28 13.27 -3.95 2.11
C ASP A 28 12.66 -2.79 1.33
N VAL A 29 11.90 -1.96 2.05
CA VAL A 29 11.20 -0.78 1.54
C VAL A 29 11.68 0.50 2.24
N GLY A 30 12.80 0.41 2.98
CA GLY A 30 13.43 1.51 3.69
C GLY A 30 12.62 2.07 4.86
N TYR A 31 13.27 2.62 5.89
CA TYR A 31 12.56 3.30 6.98
C TYR A 31 12.17 4.73 6.56
N ALA A 32 10.91 5.11 6.75
CA ALA A 32 10.46 6.50 6.69
C ALA A 32 9.13 6.65 7.44
N GLN A 33 8.79 7.87 7.85
CA GLN A 33 7.56 8.12 8.59
C GLN A 33 6.33 8.15 7.68
N CYS A 34 5.25 7.52 8.14
CA CYS A 34 3.90 7.60 7.60
C CYS A 34 3.82 7.28 6.09
N LYS A 35 4.51 6.24 5.63
CA LYS A 35 4.59 5.91 4.20
C LYS A 35 3.22 5.49 3.64
N TRP A 36 2.67 4.41 4.17
CA TRP A 36 1.42 3.80 3.68
C TRP A 36 0.50 3.48 4.84
N SER A 37 -0.77 3.88 4.76
CA SER A 37 -1.75 3.77 5.85
C SER A 37 -2.64 2.54 5.77
N ASP A 38 -2.79 1.95 4.60
CA ASP A 38 -3.75 0.87 4.35
C ASP A 38 -3.25 -0.07 3.26
N GLY A 39 -3.87 -1.25 3.14
CA GLY A 39 -3.52 -2.28 2.16
C GLY A 39 -4.75 -3.04 1.66
N VAL A 40 -4.89 -3.13 0.34
CA VAL A 40 -6.03 -3.78 -0.31
C VAL A 40 -5.55 -5.00 -1.09
N LEU A 41 -6.12 -6.16 -0.80
CA LEU A 41 -5.87 -7.39 -1.55
C LEU A 41 -6.66 -7.35 -2.88
N ALA A 42 -5.95 -7.37 -4.00
CA ALA A 42 -6.54 -7.40 -5.33
C ALA A 42 -6.81 -8.85 -5.82
N PRO A 43 -7.70 -9.03 -6.81
CA PRO A 43 -8.00 -10.37 -7.37
C PRO A 43 -6.80 -11.08 -8.00
N ASN A 44 -5.75 -10.34 -8.39
CA ASN A 44 -4.51 -10.90 -8.91
C ASN A 44 -3.60 -11.52 -7.82
N GLY A 45 -4.02 -11.46 -6.55
CA GLY A 45 -3.29 -12.02 -5.40
C GLY A 45 -2.20 -11.11 -4.83
N PHE A 46 -2.03 -9.90 -5.37
CA PHE A 46 -1.14 -8.88 -4.80
C PHE A 46 -1.89 -7.96 -3.85
N ILE A 47 -1.16 -7.40 -2.89
CA ILE A 47 -1.67 -6.39 -1.97
C ILE A 47 -1.10 -5.05 -2.41
N TYR A 48 -1.98 -4.07 -2.63
CA TYR A 48 -1.59 -2.71 -2.99
C TYR A 48 -1.84 -1.79 -1.81
N THR A 49 -0.83 -1.03 -1.41
CA THR A 49 -0.94 -0.14 -0.28
C THR A 49 -1.45 1.24 -0.68
N ILE A 50 -2.09 1.91 0.27
CA ILE A 50 -2.57 3.27 0.09
C ILE A 50 -1.53 4.24 0.68
N PRO A 51 -0.98 5.16 -0.11
CA PRO A 51 0.03 6.09 0.38
C PRO A 51 -0.56 7.08 1.38
N CYS A 52 0.08 7.27 2.52
CA CYS A 52 -0.23 8.36 3.43
C CYS A 52 0.62 9.58 3.05
N HIS A 53 1.94 9.51 3.25
CA HIS A 53 2.91 10.49 2.80
C HIS A 53 3.86 9.97 1.70
N ALA A 54 3.84 8.66 1.41
CA ALA A 54 4.66 8.11 0.34
C ALA A 54 4.29 8.69 -1.04
N ARG A 55 5.28 8.72 -1.93
CA ARG A 55 5.11 9.14 -3.34
C ARG A 55 4.66 8.02 -4.27
N SER A 56 4.69 6.80 -3.75
CA SER A 56 4.44 5.56 -4.47
C SER A 56 3.42 4.72 -3.72
N VAL A 57 2.73 3.86 -4.46
CA VAL A 57 2.02 2.70 -3.93
C VAL A 57 3.03 1.59 -3.71
N LEU A 58 2.89 0.80 -2.65
CA LEU A 58 3.66 -0.44 -2.49
C LEU A 58 2.82 -1.61 -3.00
N ARG A 59 3.35 -2.36 -3.96
CA ARG A 59 2.82 -3.65 -4.37
C ARG A 59 3.56 -4.74 -3.60
N ILE A 60 2.83 -5.45 -2.77
CA ILE A 60 3.32 -6.61 -2.03
C ILE A 60 2.87 -7.85 -2.78
N ALA A 61 3.81 -8.73 -3.08
CA ALA A 61 3.62 -9.99 -3.75
C ALA A 61 3.80 -11.14 -2.73
N PRO A 62 2.70 -11.61 -2.10
CA PRO A 62 2.75 -12.51 -0.95
C PRO A 62 3.48 -13.83 -1.22
N LEU A 63 3.23 -14.44 -2.38
CA LEU A 63 3.78 -15.74 -2.77
C LEU A 63 5.27 -15.64 -3.11
N GLN A 64 5.67 -14.54 -3.75
CA GLN A 64 7.04 -14.26 -4.13
C GLN A 64 7.86 -13.71 -2.96
N ARG A 65 7.20 -13.25 -1.88
CA ARG A 65 7.81 -12.52 -0.77
C ARG A 65 8.64 -11.32 -1.25
N VAL A 66 8.07 -10.58 -2.18
CA VAL A 66 8.66 -9.37 -2.77
C VAL A 66 7.75 -8.17 -2.47
N ALA A 67 8.34 -7.00 -2.25
CA ALA A 67 7.62 -5.75 -2.09
C ALA A 67 8.30 -4.68 -2.96
N GLU A 68 7.54 -4.04 -3.84
CA GLU A 68 8.05 -3.12 -4.85
C GLU A 68 7.21 -1.86 -4.90
N THR A 69 7.85 -0.71 -5.01
CA THR A 69 7.17 0.58 -5.12
C THR A 69 6.82 0.89 -6.56
N ILE A 70 5.59 1.34 -6.76
CA ILE A 70 5.09 1.87 -8.04
C ILE A 70 4.86 3.36 -7.86
N ASP A 71 5.66 4.17 -8.54
CA ASP A 71 5.56 5.63 -8.45
C ASP A 71 4.23 6.12 -9.02
N LEU A 72 3.56 7.00 -8.27
CA LEU A 72 2.33 7.62 -8.75
C LEU A 72 2.68 8.72 -9.75
N ALA A 73 2.04 8.68 -10.91
CA ALA A 73 2.03 9.79 -11.85
C ALA A 73 1.31 10.98 -11.19
N ARG A 74 2.09 11.91 -10.64
CA ARG A 74 1.58 13.11 -9.98
C ARG A 74 1.45 14.25 -10.99
N PRO A 75 0.41 15.08 -10.90
CA PRO A 75 0.29 16.26 -11.73
C PRO A 75 1.42 17.26 -11.42
N PRO A 76 1.78 18.12 -12.38
CA PRO A 76 2.73 19.20 -12.16
C PRO A 76 2.31 20.04 -10.93
N ASN A 77 3.28 20.41 -10.09
CA ASN A 77 3.07 21.18 -8.86
C ASN A 77 2.32 20.47 -7.73
N TYR A 78 2.28 19.13 -7.71
CA TYR A 78 1.86 18.40 -6.52
C TYR A 78 2.90 18.56 -5.39
N LEU A 79 2.64 19.50 -4.48
CA LEU A 79 3.56 19.82 -3.38
C LEU A 79 3.44 18.87 -2.17
N GLY A 80 2.42 18.00 -2.17
CA GLY A 80 2.04 17.25 -0.97
C GLY A 80 1.34 18.16 0.03
N SER A 81 0.25 17.68 0.63
CA SER A 81 -0.45 18.42 1.69
C SER A 81 0.28 18.37 3.04
N GLY A 82 1.34 17.56 3.17
CA GLY A 82 1.91 17.17 4.46
C GLY A 82 0.92 16.36 5.33
N GLN A 83 -0.21 15.97 4.77
CA GLN A 83 -1.31 15.25 5.42
C GLN A 83 -1.56 13.92 4.71
N SER A 84 -2.32 13.02 5.35
CA SER A 84 -2.75 11.78 4.70
C SER A 84 -3.67 12.10 3.54
N GLN A 85 -3.24 11.75 2.33
CA GLN A 85 -3.97 12.06 1.11
C GLN A 85 -5.29 11.30 1.01
N TRP A 86 -5.27 10.02 1.39
CA TRP A 86 -6.41 9.12 1.34
C TRP A 86 -6.68 8.54 2.72
N ALA A 87 -7.95 8.28 3.03
CA ALA A 87 -8.38 7.67 4.30
C ALA A 87 -8.16 6.14 4.30
N GLY A 88 -8.20 5.52 3.11
CA GLY A 88 -8.07 4.09 2.91
C GLY A 88 -8.36 3.71 1.47
N GLY A 89 -8.29 2.42 1.18
CA GLY A 89 -8.48 1.85 -0.15
C GLY A 89 -9.70 0.95 -0.21
N VAL A 90 -10.42 0.99 -1.33
CA VAL A 90 -11.61 0.16 -1.54
C VAL A 90 -11.46 -0.62 -2.83
N LEU A 91 -11.59 -1.94 -2.75
CA LEU A 91 -11.67 -2.81 -3.91
C LEU A 91 -13.04 -2.66 -4.56
N LEU A 92 -13.07 -2.29 -5.84
CA LEU A 92 -14.28 -2.20 -6.63
C LEU A 92 -14.62 -3.55 -7.27
N GLY A 93 -15.89 -3.76 -7.61
CA GLY A 93 -16.33 -4.95 -8.34
C GLY A 93 -15.67 -5.13 -9.73
N SER A 94 -15.08 -4.07 -10.27
CA SER A 94 -14.26 -4.12 -11.49
C SER A 94 -12.86 -4.73 -11.29
N GLY A 95 -12.44 -4.97 -10.05
CA GLY A 95 -11.07 -5.38 -9.72
C GLY A 95 -10.09 -4.23 -9.51
N ARG A 96 -10.50 -2.98 -9.78
CA ARG A 96 -9.70 -1.77 -9.49
C ARG A 96 -9.76 -1.40 -8.02
N ILE A 97 -8.74 -0.67 -7.56
CA ILE A 97 -8.68 -0.17 -6.18
C ILE A 97 -8.77 1.36 -6.21
N LEU A 98 -9.76 1.89 -5.49
CA LEU A 98 -9.96 3.32 -5.32
C LEU A 98 -9.44 3.77 -3.96
N GLY A 99 -8.54 4.75 -3.94
CA GLY A 99 -8.19 5.45 -2.70
C GLY A 99 -9.24 6.52 -2.40
N VAL A 100 -9.87 6.43 -1.22
CA VAL A 100 -10.90 7.38 -0.77
C VAL A 100 -10.20 8.69 -0.36
N PRO A 101 -10.40 9.81 -1.07
CA PRO A 101 -9.72 11.06 -0.77
C PRO A 101 -10.06 11.58 0.63
N SER A 102 -9.06 12.07 1.35
CA SER A 102 -9.20 12.78 2.62
C SER A 102 -8.70 14.21 2.51
N HIS A 103 -7.40 14.39 2.20
CA HIS A 103 -6.78 15.71 1.98
C HIS A 103 -6.20 15.84 0.56
N SER A 104 -6.52 14.89 -0.32
CA SER A 104 -6.14 14.91 -1.73
C SER A 104 -7.19 15.65 -2.56
N SER A 105 -6.74 16.47 -3.51
CA SER A 105 -7.58 17.03 -4.58
C SER A 105 -7.78 16.05 -5.75
N TRP A 106 -7.23 14.84 -5.64
CA TRP A 106 -7.23 13.81 -6.69
C TRP A 106 -7.66 12.46 -6.14
N VAL A 107 -8.37 11.69 -6.98
CA VAL A 107 -8.72 10.31 -6.69
C VAL A 107 -7.54 9.42 -7.07
N LEU A 108 -7.17 8.51 -6.16
CA LEU A 108 -6.24 7.44 -6.46
C LEU A 108 -7.02 6.30 -7.09
N ASP A 109 -6.63 5.91 -8.29
CA ASP A 109 -7.19 4.77 -9.02
C ASP A 109 -6.04 3.86 -9.43
N ILE A 110 -6.02 2.66 -8.88
CA ILE A 110 -5.01 1.65 -9.13
C ILE A 110 -5.65 0.56 -9.97
N ASP A 111 -5.04 0.28 -11.11
CA ASP A 111 -5.38 -0.88 -11.95
C ASP A 111 -4.42 -2.04 -11.64
N PRO A 112 -4.90 -3.14 -11.06
CA PRO A 112 -4.07 -4.31 -10.81
C PRO A 112 -3.86 -5.23 -12.03
N ALA A 113 -4.55 -4.97 -13.16
CA ALA A 113 -4.50 -5.81 -14.37
C ALA A 113 -3.27 -5.57 -15.25
#